data_AF-A0A2D8K2A7-F1
#
_entry.id   AF-A0A2D8K2A7-F1
#
_cell.length_a   1.000
_cell.length_b   1.000
_cell.length_c   1.000
_cell.angle_alpha   90.00
_cell.angle_beta   90.00
_cell.angle_gamma   90.00
#
_symmetry.space_group_name_H-M   'P 1'
#
loop_
_entity.id
_entity.type
_entity.pdbx_description
1 polymer ?
#
loop_
_entity_poly.entity_id
_entity_poly.type
_entity_poly.pdbx_seq_one_letter_code
_entity_poly.pdbx_strand_id
1 'polypeptide(L)'
;HYRVARSVQEILQRYKSLQDIIAILGMDELSEEDKLTVARARKIERFLSQPFHVAEVFTGAPGILVSLEDTIRSFKGLVEGEYDHLPEAAFYMVGTIDDAVAKAKKLAEAA
;
A
#
# COMPACT_ATOMS: atom_id res chain seq x y z
N HIS A 1 0.57 16.49 6.66
CA HIS A 1 0.86 15.42 7.63
C HIS A 1 -0.41 14.91 8.33
N TYR A 2 -1.02 15.64 9.28
CA TYR A 2 -2.15 15.15 10.10
C TYR A 2 -3.31 14.54 9.30
N ARG A 3 -3.81 15.25 8.28
CA ARG A 3 -4.94 14.77 7.46
C ARG A 3 -4.63 13.45 6.76
N VAL A 4 -3.44 13.33 6.15
CA VAL A 4 -3.00 12.10 5.47
C VAL A 4 -2.94 10.94 6.45
N ALA A 5 -2.34 11.14 7.63
CA ALA A 5 -2.29 10.10 8.66
C ALA A 5 -3.69 9.67 9.13
N ARG A 6 -4.63 10.63 9.31
CA ARG A 6 -6.02 10.32 9.65
C ARG A 6 -6.72 9.50 8.56
N SER A 7 -6.58 9.89 7.30
CA SER A 7 -7.17 9.14 6.18
C SER A 7 -6.62 7.72 6.06
N VAL A 8 -5.32 7.53 6.27
CA VAL A 8 -4.71 6.18 6.34
C VAL A 8 -5.33 5.36 7.47
N GLN A 9 -5.47 5.94 8.67
CA GLN A 9 -6.11 5.26 9.81
C GLN A 9 -7.56 4.88 9.54
N GLU A 10 -8.34 5.79 8.92
CA GLU A 10 -9.75 5.56 8.58
C GLU A 10 -9.91 4.41 7.59
N ILE A 11 -9.09 4.36 6.54
CA ILE A 11 -9.12 3.27 5.54
C ILE A 11 -8.76 1.93 6.20
N LEU A 12 -7.70 1.89 7.01
CA LEU A 12 -7.30 0.66 7.71
C LEU A 12 -8.34 0.20 8.75
N GLN A 13 -9.02 1.14 9.40
CA GLN A 13 -10.10 0.81 10.33
C GLN A 13 -11.32 0.23 9.60
N ARG A 14 -11.73 0.83 8.47
CA ARG A 14 -12.80 0.29 7.64
C ARG A 14 -12.43 -1.08 7.09
N TYR A 15 -11.19 -1.28 6.66
CA TYR A 15 -10.70 -2.59 6.21
C TYR A 15 -10.83 -3.67 7.29
N LYS A 16 -10.42 -3.39 8.54
CA LYS A 16 -10.61 -4.34 9.65
C LYS A 16 -12.06 -4.75 9.86
N SER A 17 -13.00 -3.80 9.78
CA SER A 17 -14.43 -4.12 9.90
C SER A 17 -14.95 -4.97 8.74
N LEU A 18 -14.36 -4.85 7.54
CA LEU A 18 -14.71 -5.65 6.38
C LEU A 18 -14.06 -7.04 6.39
N GLN A 19 -12.95 -7.26 7.12
CA GLN A 19 -12.24 -8.54 7.15
C GLN A 19 -13.12 -9.68 7.68
N ASP A 20 -13.93 -9.46 8.71
CA ASP A 20 -14.83 -10.48 9.26
C ASP A 20 -15.91 -10.85 8.24
N ILE A 21 -16.44 -9.86 7.52
CA ILE A 21 -17.41 -10.07 6.44
C ILE A 21 -16.78 -10.88 5.31
N ILE A 22 -15.58 -10.51 4.86
CA ILE A 22 -14.82 -11.21 3.81
C ILE A 22 -14.55 -12.67 4.21
N ALA A 23 -14.20 -12.92 5.48
CA ALA A 23 -13.89 -14.25 5.96
C ALA A 23 -15.11 -15.19 5.97
N ILE A 24 -16.32 -14.64 6.14
CA ILE A 24 -17.58 -15.41 6.20
C ILE A 24 -18.24 -15.53 4.82
N LEU A 25 -18.38 -14.39 4.12
CA LEU A 25 -19.18 -14.27 2.90
C LEU A 25 -18.34 -14.28 1.62
N GLY A 26 -17.05 -13.93 1.70
CA GLY A 26 -16.19 -13.74 0.54
C GLY A 26 -16.13 -12.29 0.04
N MET A 27 -15.16 -12.02 -0.84
CA MET A 27 -14.89 -10.68 -1.38
C MET A 27 -15.97 -10.20 -2.37
N ASP A 28 -16.64 -11.12 -3.05
CA ASP A 28 -17.59 -10.82 -4.12
C ASP A 28 -18.89 -10.19 -3.61
N GLU A 29 -19.23 -10.46 -2.34
CA GLU A 29 -20.43 -9.97 -1.64
C GLU A 29 -20.30 -8.52 -1.14
N LEU A 30 -19.13 -7.92 -1.28
CA LEU A 30 -18.91 -6.51 -0.91
C LEU A 30 -19.47 -5.56 -1.97
N SER A 31 -19.87 -4.37 -1.53
CA SER A 31 -20.16 -3.27 -2.45
C SER A 31 -18.90 -2.86 -3.24
N GLU A 32 -19.06 -2.28 -4.42
CA GLU A 32 -17.89 -1.82 -5.21
C GLU A 32 -17.05 -0.76 -4.48
N GLU A 33 -17.68 0.08 -3.63
CA GLU A 33 -16.98 1.03 -2.77
C GLU A 33 -16.14 0.33 -1.68
N ASP A 34 -16.69 -0.72 -1.07
CA ASP A 34 -15.98 -1.51 -0.06
C ASP A 34 -14.84 -2.32 -0.70
N LYS A 35 -15.04 -2.88 -1.89
CA LYS A 35 -13.97 -3.53 -2.66
C LYS A 35 -12.83 -2.57 -2.95
N LEU A 36 -13.15 -1.33 -3.35
CA LEU A 36 -12.15 -0.28 -3.54
C LEU A 36 -11.42 0.07 -2.24
N THR A 37 -12.15 0.19 -1.13
CA THR A 37 -11.58 0.45 0.19
C THR A 37 -10.60 -0.65 0.60
N VAL A 38 -10.98 -1.91 0.43
CA VAL A 38 -10.12 -3.07 0.72
C VAL A 38 -8.88 -3.07 -0.17
N ALA A 39 -9.04 -2.83 -1.48
CA ALA A 39 -7.91 -2.77 -2.40
C ALA A 39 -6.89 -1.69 -2.01
N ARG A 40 -7.36 -0.49 -1.65
CA ARG A 40 -6.49 0.59 -1.15
C ARG A 40 -5.86 0.23 0.19
N ALA A 41 -6.61 -0.37 1.12
CA ALA A 41 -6.10 -0.78 2.42
C ALA A 41 -4.97 -1.80 2.30
N ARG A 42 -5.11 -2.82 1.43
CA ARG A 42 -4.06 -3.82 1.18
C ARG A 42 -2.80 -3.18 0.61
N LYS A 43 -2.93 -2.21 -0.31
CA LYS A 43 -1.79 -1.44 -0.83
C LYS A 43 -1.12 -0.63 0.27
N ILE A 44 -1.88 0.04 1.13
CA ILE A 44 -1.37 0.80 2.27
C ILE A 44 -0.62 -0.12 3.24
N GLU A 45 -1.17 -1.27 3.60
CA GLU A 45 -0.49 -2.24 4.48
C GLU A 45 0.83 -2.73 3.90
N ARG A 46 0.87 -2.98 2.59
CA ARG A 46 2.13 -3.33 1.90
C ARG A 46 3.10 -2.16 1.89
N PHE A 47 2.63 -0.95 1.63
CA PHE A 47 3.48 0.24 1.53
C PHE A 47 4.02 0.73 2.88
N LEU A 48 3.42 0.30 3.99
CA LEU A 48 4.00 0.48 5.33
C LEU A 48 5.24 -0.40 5.58
N SER A 49 5.52 -1.37 4.70
CA SER A 49 6.77 -2.13 4.74
C SER A 49 7.91 -1.35 4.08
N GLN A 50 9.11 -1.44 4.65
CA GLN A 50 10.30 -0.77 4.14
C GLN A 50 11.53 -1.67 4.35
N PRO A 51 12.44 -1.77 3.36
CA PRO A 51 13.72 -2.44 3.55
C PRO A 51 14.60 -1.60 4.50
N PHE A 52 15.00 -2.20 5.63
CA PHE A 52 15.90 -1.57 6.59
C PHE A 52 17.36 -1.91 6.28
N HIS A 53 18.26 -0.93 6.42
CA HIS A 53 19.70 -1.11 6.24
C HIS A 53 20.28 -2.23 7.12
N VAL A 54 19.80 -2.35 8.36
CA VAL A 54 20.22 -3.43 9.28
C VAL A 54 19.70 -4.81 8.88
N ALA A 55 18.69 -4.86 8.01
CA ALA A 55 18.06 -6.09 7.56
C ALA A 55 18.60 -6.59 6.20
N GLU A 56 19.48 -5.84 5.54
CA GLU A 56 20.05 -6.18 4.23
C GLU A 56 20.66 -7.58 4.20
N VAL A 57 21.32 -7.98 5.29
CA VAL A 57 21.94 -9.31 5.42
C VAL A 57 20.93 -10.46 5.44
N PHE A 58 19.66 -10.18 5.79
CA PHE A 58 18.59 -11.17 5.85
C PHE A 58 17.66 -11.12 4.63
N THR A 59 17.41 -9.93 4.10
CA THR A 59 16.46 -9.70 3.00
C THR A 59 17.13 -9.74 1.62
N GLY A 60 18.44 -9.50 1.54
CA GLY A 60 19.19 -9.32 0.30
C GLY A 60 18.84 -8.05 -0.49
N ALA A 61 17.94 -7.21 0.05
CA ALA A 61 17.50 -5.97 -0.59
C ALA A 61 18.14 -4.77 0.14
N PRO A 62 18.72 -3.80 -0.59
CA PRO A 62 19.34 -2.63 0.01
C PRO A 62 18.33 -1.82 0.82
N GLY A 63 18.77 -1.33 1.97
CA GLY A 63 17.98 -0.46 2.83
C GLY A 63 17.69 0.87 2.14
N ILE A 64 16.52 1.43 2.46
CA ILE A 64 16.10 2.72 1.92
C ILE A 64 15.75 3.63 3.09
N LEU A 65 16.20 4.88 3.06
CA LEU A 65 15.74 5.93 3.97
C LEU A 65 14.78 6.85 3.21
N VAL A 66 13.56 7.00 3.72
CA VAL A 66 12.53 7.83 3.09
C VAL A 66 12.36 9.12 3.90
N SER A 67 12.30 10.27 3.20
CA SER A 67 12.07 11.55 3.85
C SER A 67 10.63 11.69 4.36
N LEU A 68 10.41 12.61 5.31
CA LEU A 68 9.06 12.90 5.79
C LEU A 68 8.16 13.45 4.67
N GLU A 69 8.72 14.31 3.82
CA GLU A 69 8.00 14.92 2.70
C GLU A 69 7.56 13.86 1.70
N ASP A 70 8.44 12.92 1.36
CA ASP A 70 8.14 11.81 0.45
C ASP A 70 7.12 10.86 1.05
N THR A 71 7.20 10.57 2.34
CA THR A 71 6.20 9.76 3.04
C THR A 71 4.82 10.39 2.92
N ILE A 72 4.69 11.67 3.25
CA ILE A 72 3.41 12.38 3.19
C ILE A 72 2.87 12.40 1.75
N ARG A 73 3.72 12.71 0.77
CA ARG A 73 3.37 12.75 -0.65
C ARG A 73 2.87 11.39 -1.15
N SER A 74 3.60 10.33 -0.84
CA SER A 74 3.32 8.97 -1.28
C SER A 74 2.00 8.45 -0.70
N PHE A 75 1.79 8.60 0.61
CA PHE A 75 0.54 8.18 1.25
C PHE A 75 -0.65 9.04 0.83
N LYS A 76 -0.46 10.33 0.54
CA LYS A 76 -1.53 11.21 0.04
C LYS A 76 -2.10 10.68 -1.28
N GLY A 77 -1.25 10.41 -2.27
CA GLY A 77 -1.73 9.90 -3.55
C GLY A 77 -2.35 8.49 -3.45
N LEU A 78 -1.87 7.66 -2.50
CA LEU A 78 -2.50 6.37 -2.19
C LEU A 78 -3.92 6.51 -1.64
N VAL A 79 -4.16 7.41 -0.69
CA VAL A 79 -5.51 7.62 -0.12
C VAL A 79 -6.45 8.32 -1.09
N GLU A 80 -5.92 9.18 -1.98
CA GLU A 80 -6.68 9.88 -3.03
C GLU A 80 -6.98 8.99 -4.25
N GLY A 81 -6.34 7.81 -4.36
CA GLY A 81 -6.60 6.82 -5.41
C GLY A 81 -5.77 6.99 -6.69
N GLU A 82 -4.74 7.84 -6.67
CA GLU A 82 -3.88 8.09 -7.84
C GLU A 82 -3.19 6.81 -8.35
N TYR A 83 -2.97 5.84 -7.46
CA TYR A 83 -2.25 4.59 -7.73
C TYR A 83 -3.15 3.34 -7.70
N ASP A 84 -4.47 3.52 -7.88
CA ASP A 84 -5.42 2.40 -7.89
C ASP A 84 -5.18 1.39 -9.03
N HIS A 85 -4.59 1.86 -10.13
CA HIS A 85 -4.23 1.03 -11.29
C HIS A 85 -2.98 0.16 -11.07
N LEU A 86 -2.17 0.40 -10.02
CA LEU A 86 -0.97 -0.39 -9.74
C LEU A 86 -1.30 -1.68 -8.99
N PRO A 87 -0.58 -2.80 -9.26
CA PRO A 87 -0.78 -4.05 -8.54
C PRO A 87 -0.29 -3.95 -7.08
N GLU A 88 -0.93 -4.67 -6.16
CA GLU A 88 -0.58 -4.67 -4.73
C GLU A 88 0.90 -5.04 -4.47
N ALA A 89 1.44 -5.96 -5.26
CA ALA A 89 2.83 -6.43 -5.14
C ALA A 89 3.87 -5.33 -5.39
N ALA A 90 3.51 -4.26 -6.11
CA ALA A 90 4.39 -3.14 -6.36
C ALA A 90 4.69 -2.32 -5.10
N PHE A 91 3.80 -2.34 -4.11
CA PHE A 91 3.93 -1.58 -2.86
C PHE A 91 4.69 -2.32 -1.76
N TYR A 92 5.11 -3.56 -1.99
CA TYR A 92 5.80 -4.35 -0.97
C TYR A 92 7.31 -4.12 -1.00
N MET A 93 7.93 -3.84 0.15
CA MET A 93 9.39 -3.67 0.33
C MET A 93 9.97 -2.65 -0.65
N VAL A 94 9.39 -1.44 -0.66
CA VAL A 94 9.82 -0.27 -1.44
C VAL A 94 9.99 0.93 -0.51
N GLY A 95 10.62 2.00 -0.98
CA GLY A 95 10.79 3.23 -0.20
C GLY A 95 9.72 4.26 -0.53
N THR A 96 9.88 4.91 -1.67
CA THR A 96 9.00 6.00 -2.14
C THR A 96 7.94 5.47 -3.10
N ILE A 97 6.97 6.33 -3.44
CA ILE A 97 5.97 5.99 -4.45
C ILE A 97 6.58 5.80 -5.85
N ASP A 98 7.67 6.50 -6.13
CA ASP A 98 8.39 6.38 -7.41
C ASP A 98 8.99 4.97 -7.55
N ASP A 99 9.49 4.39 -6.45
CA ASP A 99 9.96 3.00 -6.39
C ASP A 99 8.83 2.00 -6.64
N ALA A 100 7.64 2.26 -6.09
CA ALA A 100 6.45 1.43 -6.32
C ALA A 100 6.03 1.46 -7.80
N VAL A 101 6.00 2.64 -8.42
CA VAL A 101 5.70 2.79 -9.85
C VAL A 101 6.74 2.08 -10.71
N ALA A 102 8.03 2.23 -10.40
CA ALA A 102 9.10 1.55 -11.13
C ALA A 102 9.00 0.02 -10.99
N LYS A 103 8.67 -0.48 -9.81
CA LYS A 103 8.45 -1.91 -9.55
C LYS A 103 7.23 -2.42 -10.29
N ALA A 104 6.14 -1.66 -10.35
CA ALA A 104 4.94 -2.03 -11.11
C ALA A 104 5.24 -2.20 -12.60
N LYS A 105 6.04 -1.30 -13.20
CA LYS A 105 6.47 -1.43 -14.61
C LYS A 105 7.24 -2.72 -14.85
N LYS A 106 8.20 -3.06 -13.98
CA LYS A 106 8.96 -4.31 -14.07
C LYS A 106 8.06 -5.55 -13.96
N LEU A 107 7.05 -5.51 -13.10
CA LEU A 107 6.09 -6.61 -12.95
C LEU A 107 5.22 -6.76 -14.21
N ALA A 108 4.83 -5.66 -14.85
CA ALA A 108 4.08 -5.69 -16.10
C ALA A 108 4.90 -6.21 -17.28
N GLU A 109 6.20 -5.94 -17.32
CA GLU A 109 7.12 -6.47 -18.35
C GLU A 109 7.40 -7.98 -18.19
N ALA A 110 7.25 -8.52 -16.97
CA ALA A 110 7.50 -9.91 -16.65
C ALA A 110 6.25 -10.81 -16.75
N ALA A 111 5.07 -10.23 -17.00
CA ALA A 111 3.78 -10.91 -17.13
C ALA A 111 3.42 -11.14 -18.60
#